data_AF-A0A3E1EC97-F1
#
_entry.id   AF-A0A3E1EC97-F1
#
_cell.length_a   1.000
_cell.length_b   1.000
_cell.length_c   1.000
_cell.angle_alpha   90.00
_cell.angle_beta   90.00
_cell.angle_gamma   90.00
#
_symmetry.space_group_name_H-M   'P 1'
#
loop_
_entity.id
_entity.type
_entity.pdbx_description
1 polymer ?
#
loop_
_entity_poly.entity_id
_entity_poly.type
_entity_poly.pdbx_seq_one_letter_code
_entity_poly.pdbx_strand_id
1 'polypeptide(L)'
;MTPPKSVYTLEDLESLGQPPLDPPAKLAVIGHPVAHSRSPGMHNAALRAAKIPVQYIRVDLTEEQLPEALQTFSRLGFLGVNVTIPHKGAVLPLLDQVDPLAARIGAVNTIVFDPDQGTKLGFNSDAPGFRQAIREVFAVDLRDLRVLLLGAGGGAGRAAAIQCGADRCDRLVLVNRSFEKAQALVNELRPEFGGTRFASPLARLEAIPWETDPLNKALDHVDLIVNCTNLGMKLTDPPLLTPAQIQPHHLVYDMVYAPPRTRLIEAAETAGARAANGLSMLIWQGAISFEYWFNRAPDIAAMKNGLTEGA
;
A
#
# COMPACT_ATOMS: atom_id res chain seq x y z
N MET A 1 -6.85 -5.84 -36.87
CA MET A 1 -6.10 -5.36 -35.68
C MET A 1 -6.64 -6.09 -34.47
N THR A 2 -5.76 -6.61 -33.60
CA THR A 2 -6.18 -7.23 -32.34
C THR A 2 -6.83 -6.17 -31.44
N PRO A 3 -8.03 -6.40 -30.89
CA PRO A 3 -8.70 -5.42 -30.04
C PRO A 3 -7.94 -5.22 -28.71
N PRO A 4 -8.05 -4.03 -28.08
CA PRO A 4 -7.54 -3.79 -26.72
C PRO A 4 -8.06 -4.81 -25.71
N LYS A 5 -7.21 -5.22 -24.76
CA LYS A 5 -7.58 -6.10 -23.66
C LYS A 5 -7.69 -5.32 -22.35
N SER A 6 -8.54 -5.78 -21.44
CA SER A 6 -8.62 -5.23 -20.07
C SER A 6 -7.45 -5.67 -19.18
N VAL A 7 -6.88 -6.84 -19.50
CA VAL A 7 -5.71 -7.46 -18.86
C VAL A 7 -4.87 -8.11 -19.96
N TYR A 8 -3.57 -7.79 -19.98
CA TYR A 8 -2.59 -8.38 -20.88
C TYR A 8 -1.80 -9.47 -20.14
N THR A 9 -1.19 -10.39 -20.86
CA THR A 9 -0.19 -11.34 -20.33
C THR A 9 1.20 -10.99 -20.82
N LEU A 10 2.25 -11.68 -20.33
CA LEU A 10 3.59 -11.57 -20.89
C LEU A 10 3.63 -11.96 -22.39
N GLU A 11 2.97 -13.06 -22.75
CA GLU A 11 2.85 -13.55 -24.14
C GLU A 11 2.22 -12.50 -25.07
N ASP A 12 1.23 -11.75 -24.57
CA ASP A 12 0.64 -10.65 -25.34
C ASP A 12 1.67 -9.55 -25.64
N LEU A 13 2.49 -9.18 -24.66
CA LEU A 13 3.51 -8.14 -24.85
C LEU A 13 4.60 -8.59 -25.84
N GLU A 14 4.96 -9.87 -25.81
CA GLU A 14 5.97 -10.42 -26.72
C GLU A 14 5.47 -10.56 -28.15
N SER A 15 4.25 -11.08 -28.33
CA SER A 15 3.66 -11.30 -29.65
C SER A 15 3.29 -10.00 -30.35
N LEU A 16 2.78 -9.01 -29.61
CA LEU A 16 2.36 -7.74 -30.18
C LEU A 16 3.53 -6.77 -30.34
N GLY A 17 4.60 -6.94 -29.57
CA GLY A 17 5.66 -5.94 -29.37
C GLY A 17 5.16 -4.70 -28.62
N GLN A 18 3.96 -4.22 -28.91
CA GLN A 18 3.30 -3.18 -28.13
C GLN A 18 1.78 -3.37 -28.16
N PRO A 19 1.09 -3.23 -27.01
CA PRO A 19 -0.37 -3.20 -26.99
C PRO A 19 -0.92 -2.19 -28.01
N PRO A 20 -1.95 -2.55 -28.81
CA PRO A 20 -2.52 -1.69 -29.85
C PRO A 20 -3.41 -0.59 -29.25
N LEU A 21 -2.75 0.32 -28.54
CA LEU A 21 -3.36 1.42 -27.78
C LEU A 21 -2.80 2.75 -28.28
N ASP A 22 -3.68 3.74 -28.36
CA ASP A 22 -3.32 5.14 -28.63
C ASP A 22 -3.90 6.02 -27.51
N PRO A 23 -3.07 6.65 -26.67
CA PRO A 23 -1.60 6.60 -26.66
C PRO A 23 -1.02 5.22 -26.26
N PRO A 24 0.29 4.97 -26.52
CA PRO A 24 0.93 3.70 -26.23
C PRO A 24 0.97 3.35 -24.73
N ALA A 25 0.86 2.06 -24.39
CA ALA A 25 1.13 1.58 -23.04
C ALA A 25 2.62 1.71 -22.70
N LYS A 26 2.93 2.44 -21.63
CA LYS A 26 4.29 2.64 -21.11
C LYS A 26 4.38 2.54 -19.59
N LEU A 27 3.25 2.31 -18.92
CA LEU A 27 3.16 2.01 -17.51
C LEU A 27 2.26 0.79 -17.32
N ALA A 28 2.48 0.02 -16.26
CA ALA A 28 1.59 -1.08 -15.93
C ALA A 28 1.50 -1.35 -14.42
N VAL A 29 0.51 -2.13 -14.02
CA VAL A 29 0.52 -2.91 -12.79
C VAL A 29 0.73 -4.39 -13.13
N ILE A 30 1.66 -5.04 -12.42
CA ILE A 30 1.93 -6.48 -12.53
C ILE A 30 1.51 -7.22 -11.25
N GLY A 31 0.92 -8.39 -11.39
CA GLY A 31 0.44 -9.21 -10.27
C GLY A 31 -0.21 -10.51 -10.74
N HIS A 32 -0.65 -11.34 -9.80
CA HIS A 32 -1.40 -12.55 -10.10
C HIS A 32 -2.38 -12.92 -8.98
N PRO A 33 -3.71 -12.87 -9.22
CA PRO A 33 -4.38 -12.24 -10.36
C PRO A 33 -4.39 -10.71 -10.24
N VAL A 34 -4.37 -9.98 -11.36
CA VAL A 34 -4.31 -8.49 -11.35
C VAL A 34 -5.59 -7.79 -11.83
N ALA A 35 -6.57 -8.54 -12.35
CA ALA A 35 -7.77 -8.00 -13.00
C ALA A 35 -8.56 -6.99 -12.15
N HIS A 36 -8.58 -7.19 -10.83
CA HIS A 36 -9.31 -6.36 -9.87
C HIS A 36 -8.62 -5.00 -9.58
N SER A 37 -7.40 -4.78 -10.07
CA SER A 37 -6.67 -3.54 -9.79
C SER A 37 -7.42 -2.32 -10.31
N ARG A 38 -7.64 -1.33 -9.45
CA ARG A 38 -8.24 -0.03 -9.81
C ARG A 38 -7.21 1.01 -10.25
N SER A 39 -5.91 0.72 -10.09
CA SER A 39 -4.81 1.64 -10.44
C SER A 39 -4.87 2.17 -11.88
N PRO A 40 -5.26 1.38 -12.91
CA PRO A 40 -5.36 1.90 -14.27
C PRO A 40 -6.37 3.04 -14.43
N GLY A 41 -7.52 3.00 -13.74
CA GLY A 41 -8.51 4.09 -13.83
C GLY A 41 -7.92 5.41 -13.31
N MET A 42 -7.29 5.34 -12.14
CA MET A 42 -6.62 6.45 -11.48
C MET A 42 -5.44 7.00 -12.27
N HIS A 43 -4.49 6.15 -12.69
CA HIS A 43 -3.30 6.59 -13.41
C HIS A 43 -3.63 7.14 -14.80
N ASN A 44 -4.53 6.49 -15.55
CA ASN A 44 -4.91 7.00 -16.87
C ASN A 44 -5.61 8.37 -16.77
N ALA A 45 -6.40 8.63 -15.72
CA ALA A 45 -6.97 9.95 -15.48
C ALA A 45 -5.89 11.00 -15.20
N ALA A 46 -4.91 10.68 -14.34
CA ALA A 46 -3.78 11.56 -14.04
C ALA A 46 -2.90 11.85 -15.28
N LEU A 47 -2.62 10.83 -16.09
CA LEU A 47 -1.83 10.95 -17.32
C LEU A 47 -2.52 11.89 -18.33
N ARG A 48 -3.85 11.77 -18.50
CA ARG A 48 -4.65 12.68 -19.34
C ARG A 48 -4.60 14.11 -18.82
N ALA A 49 -4.81 14.32 -17.52
CA ALA A 49 -4.75 15.65 -16.90
C ALA A 49 -3.37 16.30 -17.08
N ALA A 50 -2.31 15.50 -16.97
CA ALA A 50 -0.92 15.95 -17.11
C ALA A 50 -0.42 16.02 -18.57
N LYS A 51 -1.30 15.71 -19.54
CA LYS A 51 -1.01 15.66 -20.99
C LYS A 51 0.20 14.78 -21.35
N ILE A 52 0.38 13.66 -20.64
CA ILE A 52 1.42 12.67 -20.95
C ILE A 52 0.82 11.65 -21.91
N PRO A 53 1.35 11.50 -23.15
CA PRO A 53 0.78 10.63 -24.16
C PRO A 53 1.20 9.17 -23.97
N VAL A 54 0.86 8.60 -22.80
CA VAL A 54 1.03 7.17 -22.52
C VAL A 54 -0.17 6.61 -21.77
N GLN A 55 -0.30 5.28 -21.78
CA GLN A 55 -1.31 4.55 -21.01
C GLN A 55 -0.70 3.66 -19.93
N TYR A 56 -1.51 3.43 -18.91
CA TYR A 56 -1.29 2.51 -17.80
C TYR A 56 -2.18 1.28 -17.97
N ILE A 57 -1.59 0.09 -18.03
CA ILE A 57 -2.31 -1.18 -18.27
C ILE A 57 -2.18 -2.17 -17.11
N ARG A 58 -2.92 -3.28 -17.18
CA ARG A 58 -2.76 -4.44 -16.29
C ARG A 58 -2.02 -5.54 -17.04
N VAL A 59 -1.04 -6.15 -16.38
CA VAL A 59 -0.33 -7.32 -16.92
C VAL A 59 -0.35 -8.43 -15.88
N ASP A 60 -1.03 -9.53 -16.21
CA ASP A 60 -1.10 -10.72 -15.36
C ASP A 60 0.04 -11.66 -15.72
N LEU A 61 0.85 -12.03 -14.73
CA LEU A 61 2.02 -12.88 -14.89
C LEU A 61 2.35 -13.59 -13.58
N THR A 62 2.93 -14.77 -13.64
CA THR A 62 3.37 -15.53 -12.45
C THR A 62 4.74 -15.08 -11.96
N GLU A 63 5.15 -15.55 -10.78
CA GLU A 63 6.44 -15.17 -10.19
C GLU A 63 7.62 -15.64 -11.06
N GLU A 64 7.50 -16.83 -11.66
CA GLU A 64 8.51 -17.43 -12.54
C GLU A 64 8.75 -16.60 -13.81
N GLN A 65 7.74 -15.82 -14.23
CA GLN A 65 7.80 -14.96 -15.40
C GLN A 65 8.44 -13.59 -15.10
N LEU A 66 8.68 -13.24 -13.84
CA LEU A 66 9.21 -11.91 -13.47
C LEU A 66 10.53 -11.54 -14.16
N PRO A 67 11.55 -12.43 -14.23
CA PRO A 67 12.82 -12.07 -14.86
C PRO A 67 12.65 -11.69 -16.34
N GLU A 68 11.91 -12.50 -17.09
CA GLU A 68 11.62 -12.26 -18.51
C GLU A 68 10.72 -11.03 -18.70
N ALA A 69 9.70 -10.87 -17.86
CA ALA A 69 8.80 -9.74 -17.92
C ALA A 69 9.53 -8.40 -17.72
N LEU A 70 10.42 -8.28 -16.74
CA LEU A 70 11.18 -7.04 -16.51
C LEU A 70 12.12 -6.71 -17.66
N GLN A 71 12.70 -7.72 -18.32
CA GLN A 71 13.48 -7.53 -19.54
C GLN A 71 12.60 -7.06 -20.70
N THR A 72 11.42 -7.69 -20.88
CA THR A 72 10.45 -7.30 -21.89
C THR A 72 9.94 -5.87 -21.68
N PHE A 73 9.59 -5.46 -20.45
CA PHE A 73 9.22 -4.07 -20.17
C PHE A 73 10.33 -3.08 -20.53
N SER A 74 11.58 -3.39 -20.17
CA SER A 74 12.75 -2.55 -20.52
C SER A 74 12.92 -2.45 -22.03
N ARG A 75 12.89 -3.59 -22.75
CA ARG A 75 13.04 -3.66 -24.21
C ARG A 75 11.93 -2.93 -24.96
N LEU A 76 10.71 -2.99 -24.45
CA LEU A 76 9.55 -2.27 -25.00
C LEU A 76 9.50 -0.80 -24.57
N GLY A 77 10.50 -0.35 -23.80
CA GLY A 77 10.67 1.02 -23.36
C GLY A 77 9.54 1.49 -22.45
N PHE A 78 9.04 0.64 -21.55
CA PHE A 78 8.18 1.08 -20.45
C PHE A 78 8.94 2.03 -19.53
N LEU A 79 8.24 3.02 -18.97
CA LEU A 79 8.80 3.97 -18.02
C LEU A 79 8.83 3.41 -16.59
N GLY A 80 7.90 2.51 -16.28
CA GLY A 80 7.81 1.91 -14.96
C GLY A 80 6.64 0.96 -14.82
N VAL A 81 6.64 0.21 -13.73
CA VAL A 81 5.53 -0.68 -13.36
C VAL A 81 5.27 -0.60 -11.86
N ASN A 82 4.01 -0.64 -11.46
CA ASN A 82 3.68 -1.06 -10.11
C ASN A 82 3.68 -2.58 -10.00
N VAL A 83 4.05 -3.06 -8.82
CA VAL A 83 4.11 -4.47 -8.47
C VAL A 83 3.10 -4.71 -7.34
N THR A 84 2.20 -5.69 -7.53
CA THR A 84 1.25 -6.11 -6.49
C THR A 84 1.43 -7.57 -6.12
N ILE A 85 0.58 -8.09 -5.24
CA ILE A 85 0.61 -9.48 -4.76
C ILE A 85 0.62 -10.46 -5.96
N PRO A 86 1.42 -11.54 -5.90
CA PRO A 86 2.36 -11.92 -4.83
C PRO A 86 3.80 -11.36 -4.99
N HIS A 87 4.04 -10.54 -6.01
CA HIS A 87 5.38 -10.30 -6.55
C HIS A 87 6.25 -9.29 -5.80
N LYS A 88 5.69 -8.53 -4.84
CA LYS A 88 6.38 -7.38 -4.22
C LYS A 88 7.74 -7.74 -3.57
N GLY A 89 7.86 -8.95 -3.01
CA GLY A 89 9.13 -9.44 -2.47
C GLY A 89 10.01 -10.08 -3.55
N ALA A 90 9.41 -10.83 -4.46
CA ALA A 90 10.11 -11.60 -5.50
C ALA A 90 10.84 -10.73 -6.53
N VAL A 91 10.42 -9.48 -6.72
CA VAL A 91 11.11 -8.55 -7.63
C VAL A 91 12.43 -8.03 -7.09
N LEU A 92 12.65 -8.01 -5.77
CA LEU A 92 13.86 -7.42 -5.15
C LEU A 92 15.19 -7.90 -5.76
N PRO A 93 15.46 -9.22 -5.91
CA PRO A 93 16.72 -9.70 -6.46
C PRO A 93 16.90 -9.39 -7.96
N LEU A 94 15.87 -8.88 -8.64
CA LEU A 94 15.87 -8.59 -10.08
C LEU A 94 16.14 -7.11 -10.39
N LEU A 95 16.29 -6.28 -9.35
CA LEU A 95 16.47 -4.84 -9.46
C LEU A 95 17.94 -4.46 -9.33
N ASP A 96 18.36 -3.44 -10.07
CA ASP A 96 19.75 -2.98 -10.06
C ASP A 96 20.01 -2.08 -8.84
N GLN A 97 19.00 -1.31 -8.42
CA GLN A 97 19.03 -0.51 -7.19
C GLN A 97 17.68 -0.54 -6.49
N VAL A 98 17.70 -0.49 -5.17
CA VAL A 98 16.49 -0.45 -4.34
C VAL A 98 16.62 0.68 -3.33
N ASP A 99 15.58 1.50 -3.25
CA ASP A 99 15.47 2.57 -2.26
C ASP A 99 15.63 2.03 -0.83
N PRO A 100 16.34 2.74 0.08
CA PRO A 100 16.59 2.26 1.44
C PRO A 100 15.32 1.88 2.22
N LEU A 101 14.21 2.61 2.05
CA LEU A 101 12.95 2.28 2.70
C LEU A 101 12.35 1.00 2.11
N ALA A 102 12.36 0.85 0.78
CA ALA A 102 11.89 -0.36 0.11
C ALA A 102 12.71 -1.61 0.49
N ALA A 103 14.04 -1.47 0.56
CA ALA A 103 14.95 -2.53 0.99
C ALA A 103 14.68 -2.95 2.44
N ARG A 104 14.45 -1.98 3.33
CA ARG A 104 14.08 -2.23 4.72
C ARG A 104 12.71 -2.93 4.85
N ILE A 105 11.73 -2.51 4.06
CA ILE A 105 10.43 -3.18 3.99
C ILE A 105 10.58 -4.61 3.45
N GLY A 106 11.57 -4.87 2.61
CA GLY A 106 11.68 -6.15 1.92
C GLY A 106 10.58 -6.32 0.87
N ALA A 107 10.08 -5.21 0.32
CA ALA A 107 9.06 -5.23 -0.72
C ALA A 107 9.14 -3.97 -1.59
N VAL A 108 9.06 -4.16 -2.90
CA VAL A 108 8.95 -3.09 -3.91
C VAL A 108 7.56 -3.15 -4.52
N ASN A 109 6.87 -2.00 -4.58
CA ASN A 109 5.58 -1.88 -5.25
C ASN A 109 5.65 -0.95 -6.49
N THR A 110 6.81 -0.33 -6.74
CA THR A 110 7.02 0.61 -7.86
C THR A 110 8.43 0.41 -8.42
N ILE A 111 8.52 0.15 -9.72
CA ILE A 111 9.77 0.06 -10.46
C ILE A 111 9.81 1.22 -11.45
N VAL A 112 10.96 1.88 -11.54
CA VAL A 112 11.29 2.84 -12.58
C VAL A 112 12.32 2.18 -13.51
N PHE A 113 12.08 2.24 -14.81
CA PHE A 113 13.08 1.86 -15.81
C PHE A 113 13.76 3.15 -16.25
N ASP A 114 15.01 3.34 -15.85
CA ASP A 114 15.82 4.48 -16.28
C ASP A 114 16.32 4.21 -17.71
N PRO A 115 15.83 4.95 -18.72
CA PRO A 115 16.25 4.72 -20.11
C PRO A 115 17.68 5.22 -20.38
N ASP A 116 18.19 6.16 -19.58
CA ASP A 116 19.52 6.75 -19.77
C ASP A 116 20.60 5.82 -19.21
N GLN A 117 20.32 5.18 -18.07
CA GLN A 117 21.25 4.25 -17.41
C GLN A 117 20.99 2.77 -17.73
N GLY A 118 19.81 2.44 -18.27
CA GLY A 118 19.37 1.07 -18.47
C GLY A 118 19.11 0.31 -17.17
N THR A 119 18.92 1.02 -16.05
CA THR A 119 18.78 0.45 -14.70
C THR A 119 17.33 0.37 -14.24
N LYS A 120 17.04 -0.65 -13.43
CA LYS A 120 15.76 -0.92 -12.78
C LYS A 120 15.86 -0.46 -11.33
N LEU A 121 15.15 0.61 -10.99
CA LEU A 121 15.14 1.22 -9.65
C LEU A 121 13.85 0.82 -8.91
N GLY A 122 13.98 0.24 -7.72
CA GLY A 122 12.86 -0.21 -6.90
C GLY A 122 12.50 0.74 -5.76
N PHE A 123 11.21 1.03 -5.62
CA PHE A 123 10.65 1.85 -4.55
C PHE A 123 9.44 1.20 -3.89
N ASN A 124 9.10 1.69 -2.69
CA ASN A 124 7.88 1.34 -1.99
C ASN A 124 7.07 2.62 -1.70
N SER A 125 5.99 2.82 -2.44
CA SER A 125 5.07 3.95 -2.28
C SER A 125 3.92 3.66 -1.30
N ASP A 126 3.73 2.40 -0.86
CA ASP A 126 2.67 2.04 0.11
C ASP A 126 2.95 2.69 1.47
N ALA A 127 4.19 2.58 1.96
CA ALA A 127 4.59 3.14 3.26
C ALA A 127 4.38 4.68 3.34
N PRO A 128 5.00 5.50 2.47
CA PRO A 128 4.76 6.94 2.49
C PRO A 128 3.32 7.30 2.08
N GLY A 129 2.67 6.48 1.26
CA GLY A 129 1.25 6.63 0.90
C GLY A 129 0.31 6.45 2.10
N PHE A 130 0.60 5.50 2.99
CA PHE A 130 -0.13 5.30 4.25
C PHE A 130 -0.03 6.53 5.16
N ARG A 131 1.19 7.06 5.37
CA ARG A 131 1.39 8.30 6.15
C ARG A 131 0.55 9.45 5.60
N GLN A 132 0.61 9.67 4.29
CA GLN A 132 -0.10 10.76 3.65
C GLN A 132 -1.63 10.56 3.68
N ALA A 133 -2.09 9.31 3.56
CA ALA A 133 -3.50 8.96 3.70
C ALA A 133 -4.04 9.29 5.09
N ILE A 134 -3.31 8.92 6.16
CA ILE A 134 -3.67 9.27 7.55
C ILE A 134 -3.75 10.79 7.72
N ARG A 135 -2.75 11.51 7.20
CA ARG A 135 -2.70 12.97 7.26
C ARG A 135 -3.90 13.62 6.55
N GLU A 136 -4.26 13.15 5.36
CA GLU A 136 -5.41 13.67 4.62
C GLU A 136 -6.73 13.43 5.37
N VAL A 137 -6.99 12.19 5.78
CA VAL A 137 -8.33 11.81 6.27
C VAL A 137 -8.57 12.25 7.72
N PHE A 138 -7.51 12.29 8.53
CA PHE A 138 -7.64 12.61 9.94
C PHE A 138 -7.11 13.99 10.33
N ALA A 139 -6.40 14.68 9.44
CA ALA A 139 -5.75 15.98 9.71
C ALA A 139 -4.76 15.93 10.88
N VAL A 140 -4.04 14.80 11.01
CA VAL A 140 -3.05 14.54 12.07
C VAL A 140 -1.79 13.92 11.46
N ASP A 141 -0.63 14.17 12.07
CA ASP A 141 0.62 13.57 11.63
C ASP A 141 0.89 12.25 12.39
N LEU A 142 1.34 11.22 11.67
CA LEU A 142 1.56 9.87 12.21
C LEU A 142 2.53 9.85 13.40
N ARG A 143 3.50 10.78 13.41
CA ARG A 143 4.51 10.95 14.46
C ARG A 143 3.94 11.27 15.86
N ASP A 144 2.73 11.83 15.91
CA ASP A 144 2.08 12.30 17.13
C ASP A 144 1.04 11.31 17.66
N LEU A 145 0.83 10.20 16.95
CA LEU A 145 -0.18 9.20 17.29
C LEU A 145 0.41 8.00 18.03
N ARG A 146 -0.41 7.42 18.90
CA ARG A 146 -0.26 6.07 19.42
C ARG A 146 -1.03 5.13 18.49
N VAL A 147 -0.34 4.23 17.81
CA VAL A 147 -0.87 3.46 16.68
C VAL A 147 -0.98 1.98 17.06
N LEU A 148 -2.12 1.37 16.76
CA LEU A 148 -2.34 -0.07 16.80
C LEU A 148 -2.53 -0.60 15.38
N LEU A 149 -1.73 -1.58 14.98
CA LEU A 149 -1.85 -2.26 13.68
C LEU A 149 -2.40 -3.67 13.87
N LEU A 150 -3.58 -3.94 13.31
CA LEU A 150 -4.17 -5.27 13.19
C LEU A 150 -3.64 -5.93 11.92
N GLY A 151 -2.74 -6.91 12.04
CA GLY A 151 -2.16 -7.63 10.91
C GLY A 151 -0.78 -7.13 10.48
N ALA A 152 0.18 -7.05 11.40
CA ALA A 152 1.54 -6.56 11.10
C ALA A 152 2.43 -7.54 10.29
N GLY A 153 1.97 -8.78 10.05
CA GLY A 153 2.81 -9.84 9.45
C GLY A 153 2.76 -9.94 7.91
N GLY A 154 1.91 -9.16 7.24
CA GLY A 154 1.80 -9.12 5.77
C GLY A 154 2.47 -7.89 5.16
N GLY A 155 2.52 -7.81 3.82
CA GLY A 155 3.21 -6.72 3.13
C GLY A 155 2.70 -5.31 3.49
N ALA A 156 1.38 -5.12 3.52
CA ALA A 156 0.77 -3.83 3.87
C ALA A 156 1.00 -3.46 5.36
N GLY A 157 0.80 -4.41 6.27
CA GLY A 157 1.03 -4.20 7.71
C GLY A 157 2.50 -3.96 8.05
N ARG A 158 3.43 -4.67 7.38
CA ARG A 158 4.88 -4.45 7.52
C ARG A 158 5.27 -3.06 7.00
N ALA A 159 4.76 -2.64 5.84
CA ALA A 159 4.99 -1.31 5.30
C ALA A 159 4.49 -0.20 6.26
N ALA A 160 3.28 -0.34 6.81
CA ALA A 160 2.75 0.61 7.81
C ALA A 160 3.58 0.62 9.10
N ALA A 161 3.97 -0.54 9.63
CA ALA A 161 4.79 -0.62 10.84
C ALA A 161 6.16 0.05 10.65
N ILE A 162 6.81 -0.19 9.51
CA ILE A 162 8.09 0.44 9.17
C ILE A 162 7.92 1.95 8.97
N GLN A 163 6.83 2.40 8.35
CA GLN A 163 6.52 3.83 8.25
C GLN A 163 6.32 4.47 9.64
N CYS A 164 5.56 3.82 10.53
CA CYS A 164 5.37 4.27 11.91
C CYS A 164 6.70 4.40 12.66
N GLY A 165 7.60 3.43 12.49
CA GLY A 165 8.95 3.47 13.05
C GLY A 165 9.80 4.60 12.46
N ALA A 166 9.80 4.74 11.13
CA ALA A 166 10.54 5.80 10.43
C ALA A 166 10.11 7.21 10.88
N ASP A 167 8.81 7.44 11.05
CA ASP A 167 8.27 8.70 11.55
C ASP A 167 8.35 8.85 13.07
N ARG A 168 8.78 7.79 13.78
CA ARG A 168 8.88 7.69 15.24
C ARG A 168 7.58 8.10 15.93
N CYS A 169 6.48 7.43 15.57
CA CYS A 169 5.20 7.61 16.24
C CYS A 169 5.32 7.44 17.76
N ASP A 170 4.35 7.97 18.51
CA ASP A 170 4.46 8.02 19.96
C ASP A 170 4.48 6.63 20.59
N ARG A 171 3.57 5.78 20.13
CA ARG A 171 3.50 4.35 20.45
C ARG A 171 3.16 3.54 19.22
N LEU A 172 3.67 2.32 19.12
CA LEU A 172 3.31 1.33 18.11
C LEU A 172 3.00 -0.02 18.76
N VAL A 173 1.77 -0.47 18.62
CA VAL A 173 1.31 -1.79 19.05
C VAL A 173 1.06 -2.65 17.82
N LEU A 174 1.77 -3.77 17.72
CA LEU A 174 1.63 -4.71 16.61
C LEU A 174 0.82 -5.92 17.05
N VAL A 175 -0.33 -6.12 16.40
CA VAL A 175 -1.20 -7.28 16.60
C VAL A 175 -1.12 -8.17 15.38
N ASN A 176 -0.93 -9.48 15.57
CA ASN A 176 -0.93 -10.43 14.46
C ASN A 176 -1.36 -11.82 14.93
N ARG A 177 -1.97 -12.62 14.05
CA ARG A 177 -2.36 -14.01 14.36
C ARG A 177 -1.14 -14.86 14.73
N SER A 178 -0.04 -14.69 14.01
CA SER A 178 1.26 -15.27 14.37
C SER A 178 2.02 -14.24 15.19
N PHE A 179 2.02 -14.41 16.51
CA PHE A 179 2.66 -13.50 17.46
C PHE A 179 4.15 -13.32 17.15
N GLU A 180 4.83 -14.39 16.74
CA GLU A 180 6.26 -14.41 16.44
C GLU A 180 6.62 -13.44 15.30
N LYS A 181 5.75 -13.30 14.29
CA LYS A 181 5.96 -12.35 13.19
C LYS A 181 5.90 -10.90 13.68
N ALA A 182 4.95 -10.58 14.57
CA ALA A 182 4.87 -9.25 15.17
C ALA A 182 6.06 -8.99 16.09
N GLN A 183 6.47 -9.99 16.88
CA GLN A 183 7.61 -9.88 17.79
C GLN A 183 8.94 -9.70 17.06
N ALA A 184 9.14 -10.38 15.92
CA ALA A 184 10.31 -10.18 15.06
C ALA A 184 10.37 -8.74 14.53
N LEU A 185 9.23 -8.20 14.08
CA LEU A 185 9.13 -6.82 13.60
C LEU A 185 9.37 -5.79 14.71
N VAL A 186 8.92 -6.06 15.94
CA VAL A 186 9.27 -5.24 17.12
C VAL A 186 10.78 -5.21 17.35
N ASN A 187 11.46 -6.35 17.25
CA ASN A 187 12.91 -6.41 17.45
C ASN A 187 13.65 -5.59 16.37
N GLU A 188 13.17 -5.66 15.13
CA GLU A 188 13.68 -4.87 14.00
C GLU A 188 13.48 -3.36 14.20
N LEU A 189 12.35 -2.94 14.77
CA LEU A 189 11.98 -1.54 14.95
C LEU A 189 12.48 -0.92 16.28
N ARG A 190 13.11 -1.70 17.17
CA ARG A 190 13.62 -1.16 18.45
C ARG A 190 14.51 0.09 18.30
N PRO A 191 15.44 0.17 17.34
CA PRO A 191 16.33 1.33 17.20
C PRO A 191 15.57 2.66 17.02
N GLU A 192 14.39 2.65 16.38
CA GLU A 192 13.58 3.83 16.11
C GLU A 192 12.87 4.38 17.34
N PHE A 193 12.61 3.51 18.31
CA PHE A 193 11.89 3.84 19.54
C PHE A 193 12.82 4.08 20.75
N GLY A 194 14.14 4.07 20.53
CA GLY A 194 15.12 4.51 21.52
C GLY A 194 15.08 6.03 21.76
N GLY A 195 15.42 6.48 22.97
CA GLY A 195 15.61 7.91 23.30
C GLY A 195 14.63 8.53 24.31
N THR A 196 14.82 9.83 24.55
CA THR A 196 14.36 10.62 25.70
C THR A 196 12.93 11.18 25.57
N ARG A 197 11.97 10.40 25.08
CA ARG A 197 10.56 10.73 25.40
C ARG A 197 10.32 10.38 26.86
N PHE A 198 9.54 11.20 27.59
CA PHE A 198 9.28 11.01 29.01
C PHE A 198 8.94 9.55 29.32
N ALA A 199 9.50 9.04 30.43
CA ALA A 199 9.22 7.68 30.88
C ALA A 199 7.72 7.52 31.12
N SER A 200 7.07 6.81 30.20
CA SER A 200 5.72 6.29 30.37
C SER A 200 5.82 4.90 31.00
N PRO A 201 4.91 4.50 31.91
CA PRO A 201 4.85 3.11 32.40
C PRO A 201 4.54 2.11 31.27
N LEU A 202 4.12 2.62 30.12
CA LEU A 202 3.65 1.89 28.97
C LEU A 202 4.74 1.84 27.88
N ALA A 203 5.02 0.65 27.35
CA ALA A 203 6.04 0.46 26.30
C ALA A 203 5.69 1.25 25.02
N ARG A 204 6.67 1.95 24.43
CA ARG A 204 6.44 2.68 23.16
C ARG A 204 6.35 1.76 21.94
N LEU A 205 6.88 0.55 22.03
CA LEU A 205 6.85 -0.43 20.96
C LEU A 205 6.59 -1.81 21.59
N GLU A 206 5.53 -2.48 21.16
CA GLU A 206 5.22 -3.83 21.64
C GLU A 206 4.49 -4.65 20.58
N ALA A 207 4.60 -5.97 20.72
CA ALA A 207 3.76 -6.92 20.02
C ALA A 207 2.81 -7.53 21.06
N ILE A 208 1.56 -7.75 20.68
CA ILE A 208 0.59 -8.45 21.52
C ILE A 208 -0.06 -9.59 20.74
N PRO A 209 -0.44 -10.70 21.40
CA PRO A 209 -1.24 -11.74 20.76
C PRO A 209 -2.62 -11.20 20.39
N TRP A 210 -3.23 -11.78 19.36
CA TRP A 210 -4.58 -11.41 18.94
C TRP A 210 -5.64 -12.08 19.81
N GLU A 211 -5.68 -11.68 21.08
CA GLU A 211 -6.59 -12.17 22.11
C GLU A 211 -7.37 -11.00 22.73
N THR A 212 -8.58 -11.26 23.22
CA THR A 212 -9.52 -10.23 23.69
C THR A 212 -8.92 -9.34 24.78
N ASP A 213 -8.35 -9.92 25.85
CA ASP A 213 -7.89 -9.15 27.00
C ASP A 213 -6.66 -8.28 26.70
N PRO A 214 -5.58 -8.78 26.06
CA PRO A 214 -4.46 -7.95 25.63
C PRO A 214 -4.89 -6.86 24.65
N LEU A 215 -5.78 -7.19 23.70
CA LEU A 215 -6.26 -6.23 22.70
C LEU A 215 -7.05 -5.08 23.36
N ASN A 216 -7.99 -5.39 24.25
CA ASN A 216 -8.78 -4.37 24.95
C ASN A 216 -7.89 -3.42 25.76
N LYS A 217 -6.90 -3.95 26.49
CA LYS A 217 -5.95 -3.12 27.24
C LYS A 217 -5.12 -2.21 26.35
N ALA A 218 -4.72 -2.68 25.17
CA ALA A 218 -3.98 -1.86 24.22
C ALA A 218 -4.85 -0.76 23.58
N LEU A 219 -6.12 -1.07 23.30
CA LEU A 219 -7.08 -0.13 22.72
C LEU A 219 -7.32 1.11 23.62
N ASP A 220 -7.25 0.96 24.94
CA ASP A 220 -7.36 2.07 25.91
C ASP A 220 -6.20 3.09 25.82
N HIS A 221 -5.13 2.75 25.11
CA HIS A 221 -3.87 3.50 25.09
C HIS A 221 -3.39 3.86 23.69
N VAL A 222 -4.29 3.85 22.70
CA VAL A 222 -3.97 4.22 21.31
C VAL A 222 -4.97 5.25 20.76
N ASP A 223 -4.52 6.01 19.77
CA ASP A 223 -5.31 7.01 19.06
C ASP A 223 -5.78 6.49 17.71
N LEU A 224 -4.93 5.74 17.00
CA LEU A 224 -5.19 5.24 15.65
C LEU A 224 -5.19 3.72 15.62
N ILE A 225 -6.28 3.13 15.15
CA ILE A 225 -6.45 1.70 14.93
C ILE A 225 -6.45 1.46 13.43
N VAL A 226 -5.55 0.60 12.94
CA VAL A 226 -5.41 0.30 11.51
C VAL A 226 -5.63 -1.17 11.22
N ASN A 227 -6.61 -1.50 10.38
CA ASN A 227 -6.69 -2.83 9.79
C ASN A 227 -5.73 -2.94 8.61
N CYS A 228 -4.73 -3.81 8.76
CA CYS A 228 -3.75 -4.16 7.74
C CYS A 228 -3.96 -5.58 7.20
N THR A 229 -5.04 -6.27 7.60
CA THR A 229 -5.40 -7.61 7.10
C THR A 229 -6.29 -7.52 5.86
N ASN A 230 -6.61 -8.69 5.31
CA ASN A 230 -7.63 -8.83 4.27
C ASN A 230 -9.05 -9.06 4.84
N LEU A 231 -9.22 -9.09 6.17
CA LEU A 231 -10.54 -9.23 6.77
C LEU A 231 -11.35 -7.95 6.56
N GLY A 232 -12.60 -8.11 6.15
CA GLY A 232 -13.49 -7.02 5.76
C GLY A 232 -13.67 -6.91 4.25
N MET A 233 -12.84 -7.60 3.44
CA MET A 233 -13.04 -7.73 2.00
C MET A 233 -14.30 -8.53 1.65
N LYS A 234 -14.70 -9.47 2.53
CA LYS A 234 -15.96 -10.21 2.40
C LYS A 234 -16.92 -9.81 3.51
N LEU A 235 -18.19 -9.61 3.18
CA LEU A 235 -19.23 -9.31 4.18
C LEU A 235 -19.40 -10.43 5.22
N THR A 236 -19.01 -11.66 4.87
CA THR A 236 -19.02 -12.83 5.77
C THR A 236 -17.81 -12.90 6.70
N ASP A 237 -16.81 -12.04 6.54
CA ASP A 237 -15.64 -12.03 7.41
C ASP A 237 -16.06 -11.70 8.86
N PRO A 238 -15.39 -12.31 9.86
CA PRO A 238 -15.64 -11.99 11.26
C PRO A 238 -15.27 -10.52 11.54
N PRO A 239 -15.97 -9.85 12.47
CA PRO A 239 -15.61 -8.51 12.88
C PRO A 239 -14.23 -8.51 13.54
N LEU A 240 -13.41 -7.51 13.19
CA LEU A 240 -12.09 -7.30 13.81
C LEU A 240 -12.22 -6.74 15.23
N LEU A 241 -13.17 -5.82 15.40
CA LEU A 241 -13.53 -5.16 16.65
C LEU A 241 -15.04 -4.99 16.69
N THR A 242 -15.58 -4.97 17.91
CA THR A 242 -16.98 -4.61 18.17
C THR A 242 -17.09 -3.13 18.53
N PRO A 243 -18.28 -2.49 18.40
CA PRO A 243 -18.46 -1.10 18.82
C PRO A 243 -18.07 -0.85 20.29
N ALA A 244 -18.27 -1.82 21.18
CA ALA A 244 -17.92 -1.71 22.60
C ALA A 244 -16.40 -1.64 22.87
N GLN A 245 -15.57 -2.06 21.91
CA GLN A 245 -14.12 -1.99 22.00
C GLN A 245 -13.54 -0.69 21.41
N ILE A 246 -14.39 0.12 20.76
CA ILE A 246 -13.99 1.37 20.12
C ILE A 246 -14.55 2.53 20.94
N GLN A 247 -13.74 3.56 21.13
CA GLN A 247 -14.11 4.75 21.87
C GLN A 247 -14.25 5.96 20.92
N PRO A 248 -15.05 6.99 21.24
CA PRO A 248 -15.26 8.15 20.37
C PRO A 248 -13.98 8.90 19.97
N HIS A 249 -12.91 8.81 20.77
CA HIS A 249 -11.64 9.46 20.50
C HIS A 249 -10.78 8.71 19.47
N HIS A 250 -11.08 7.44 19.19
CA HIS A 250 -10.30 6.65 18.24
C HIS A 250 -10.46 7.18 16.81
N LEU A 251 -9.38 7.05 16.06
CA LEU A 251 -9.32 7.14 14.61
C LEU A 251 -9.21 5.72 14.08
N VAL A 252 -10.10 5.32 13.18
CA VAL A 252 -10.13 3.96 12.63
C VAL A 252 -9.86 3.99 11.14
N TYR A 253 -8.75 3.39 10.72
CA TYR A 253 -8.37 3.28 9.32
C TYR A 253 -8.43 1.82 8.86
N ASP A 254 -9.26 1.52 7.87
CA ASP A 254 -9.29 0.20 7.26
C ASP A 254 -8.56 0.22 5.92
N MET A 255 -7.44 -0.49 5.75
CA MET A 255 -6.76 -0.54 4.45
C MET A 255 -7.60 -1.22 3.37
N VAL A 256 -8.65 -1.96 3.74
CA VAL A 256 -9.64 -2.45 2.80
C VAL A 256 -10.46 -1.27 2.27
N TYR A 257 -10.55 -1.15 0.94
CA TYR A 257 -11.32 -0.11 0.25
C TYR A 257 -12.52 -0.65 -0.54
N ALA A 258 -12.64 -1.97 -0.67
CA ALA A 258 -13.71 -2.66 -1.36
C ALA A 258 -14.13 -3.88 -0.52
N PRO A 259 -15.33 -3.88 0.09
CA PRO A 259 -16.37 -2.84 0.00
C PRO A 259 -15.96 -1.50 0.65
N PRO A 260 -16.63 -0.38 0.30
CA PRO A 260 -16.28 0.94 0.84
C PRO A 260 -16.62 1.08 2.33
N ARG A 261 -17.62 0.34 2.81
CA ARG A 261 -18.04 0.30 4.22
C ARG A 261 -17.86 -1.13 4.73
N THR A 262 -16.80 -1.35 5.51
CA THR A 262 -16.49 -2.64 6.14
C THR A 262 -17.12 -2.72 7.53
N ARG A 263 -17.20 -3.92 8.11
CA ARG A 263 -17.71 -4.11 9.48
C ARG A 263 -16.91 -3.33 10.53
N LEU A 264 -15.62 -3.09 10.29
CA LEU A 264 -14.79 -2.27 11.18
C LEU A 264 -15.18 -0.80 11.10
N ILE A 265 -15.39 -0.27 9.89
CA ILE A 265 -15.87 1.10 9.69
C ILE A 265 -17.25 1.27 10.35
N GLU A 266 -18.17 0.32 10.15
CA GLU A 266 -19.50 0.35 10.77
C GLU A 266 -19.43 0.34 12.30
N ALA A 267 -18.53 -0.48 12.87
CA ALA A 267 -18.34 -0.54 14.31
C ALA A 267 -17.78 0.78 14.87
N ALA A 268 -16.85 1.41 14.16
CA ALA A 268 -16.27 2.69 14.53
C ALA A 268 -17.31 3.82 14.49
N GLU A 269 -18.08 3.92 13.41
CA GLU A 269 -19.16 4.90 13.27
C GLU A 269 -20.22 4.72 14.37
N THR A 270 -20.59 3.47 14.68
CA THR A 270 -21.55 3.15 15.76
C THR A 270 -21.04 3.59 17.13
N ALA A 271 -19.72 3.51 17.36
CA ALA A 271 -19.07 3.96 18.58
C ALA A 271 -18.81 5.49 18.62
N GLY A 272 -19.17 6.23 17.57
CA GLY A 272 -18.91 7.67 17.47
C GLY A 272 -17.47 8.04 17.13
N ALA A 273 -16.65 7.08 16.71
CA ALA A 273 -15.27 7.29 16.28
C ALA A 273 -15.21 7.80 14.83
N ARG A 274 -14.12 8.48 14.48
CA ARG A 274 -13.84 8.88 13.10
C ARG A 274 -13.28 7.68 12.34
N ALA A 275 -13.81 7.39 11.16
CA ALA A 275 -13.40 6.23 10.38
C ALA A 275 -13.13 6.59 8.90
N ALA A 276 -12.17 5.91 8.29
CA ALA A 276 -11.88 6.02 6.86
C ALA A 276 -11.37 4.70 6.29
N ASN A 277 -11.66 4.43 5.01
CA ASN A 277 -11.21 3.23 4.32
C ASN A 277 -9.93 3.47 3.51
N GLY A 278 -9.45 2.41 2.83
CA GLY A 278 -8.15 2.37 2.18
C GLY A 278 -8.06 3.14 0.87
N LEU A 279 -9.13 3.82 0.44
CA LEU A 279 -9.16 4.50 -0.85
C LEU A 279 -8.14 5.65 -0.91
N SER A 280 -7.96 6.38 0.19
CA SER A 280 -6.95 7.44 0.28
C SER A 280 -5.52 6.86 0.16
N MET A 281 -5.24 5.71 0.77
CA MET A 281 -3.94 5.04 0.61
C MET A 281 -3.72 4.57 -0.83
N LEU A 282 -4.74 4.01 -1.50
CA LEU A 282 -4.66 3.65 -2.92
C LEU A 282 -4.29 4.85 -3.79
N ILE A 283 -4.85 6.02 -3.49
CA ILE A 283 -4.57 7.26 -4.22
C ILE A 283 -3.15 7.74 -3.95
N TRP A 284 -2.74 7.84 -2.68
CA TRP A 284 -1.43 8.39 -2.35
C TRP A 284 -0.27 7.50 -2.74
N GLN A 285 -0.39 6.17 -2.63
CA GLN A 285 0.66 5.29 -3.18
C GLN A 285 0.78 5.46 -4.70
N GLY A 286 -0.34 5.68 -5.40
CA GLY A 286 -0.35 5.91 -6.84
C GLY A 286 0.25 7.25 -7.21
N ALA A 287 -0.05 8.28 -6.42
CA ALA A 287 0.50 9.62 -6.60
C ALA A 287 2.03 9.62 -6.45
N ILE A 288 2.54 8.96 -5.41
CA ILE A 288 3.97 8.82 -5.16
C ILE A 288 4.64 7.97 -6.26
N SER A 289 3.98 6.90 -6.74
CA SER A 289 4.48 6.12 -7.89
C SER A 289 4.61 6.98 -9.15
N PHE A 290 3.64 7.85 -9.39
CA PHE A 290 3.66 8.80 -10.51
C PHE A 290 4.82 9.80 -10.36
N GLU A 291 5.06 10.30 -9.15
CA GLU A 291 6.21 11.17 -8.86
C GLU A 291 7.53 10.47 -9.18
N TYR A 292 7.69 9.19 -8.83
CA TYR A 292 8.89 8.43 -9.18
C TYR A 292 9.11 8.30 -10.69
N TRP A 293 8.05 8.15 -11.50
CA TRP A 293 8.20 8.02 -12.96
C TRP A 293 8.41 9.36 -13.67
N PHE A 294 7.86 10.46 -13.15
CA PHE A 294 7.80 11.73 -13.88
C PHE A 294 8.48 12.90 -13.18
N ASN A 295 9.04 12.68 -11.99
CA ASN A 295 9.67 13.70 -11.15
C ASN A 295 8.77 14.93 -10.92
N ARG A 296 7.45 14.71 -10.84
CA ARG A 296 6.43 15.73 -10.59
C ARG A 296 5.17 15.11 -9.99
N ALA A 297 4.47 15.86 -9.14
CA ALA A 297 3.21 15.42 -8.56
C ALA A 297 2.09 15.33 -9.62
N PRO A 298 1.20 14.32 -9.54
CA PRO A 298 0.00 14.28 -10.36
C PRO A 298 -1.12 15.16 -9.82
N ASP A 299 -2.16 15.36 -10.63
CA ASP A 299 -3.43 15.91 -10.17
C ASP A 299 -4.19 14.84 -9.36
N ILE A 300 -4.27 15.04 -8.04
CA ILE A 300 -4.96 14.15 -7.10
C ILE A 300 -6.48 14.11 -7.36
N ALA A 301 -7.09 15.22 -7.78
CA ALA A 301 -8.52 15.24 -8.10
C ALA A 301 -8.81 14.40 -9.34
N ALA A 302 -7.95 14.49 -10.37
CA ALA A 302 -8.05 13.62 -11.54
C ALA A 302 -7.93 12.13 -11.17
N MET A 303 -6.98 11.79 -10.28
CA MET A 303 -6.82 10.43 -9.75
C MET A 303 -8.10 9.92 -9.05
N LYS A 304 -8.71 10.76 -8.20
CA LYS A 304 -9.96 10.45 -7.50
C LYS A 304 -11.11 10.20 -8.48
N ASN A 305 -11.29 11.05 -9.48
CA ASN A 305 -12.33 10.93 -10.50
C ASN A 305 -12.16 9.65 -11.35
N GLY A 306 -10.92 9.29 -11.68
CA GLY A 306 -10.62 8.06 -12.41
C GLY A 306 -11.01 6.77 -11.67
N LEU A 307 -11.15 6.83 -10.34
CA LEU A 307 -11.62 5.70 -9.53
C LEU A 307 -13.16 5.60 -9.48
N THR A 308 -13.88 6.69 -9.71
CA THR A 308 -15.36 6.72 -9.73
C THR A 308 -15.93 6.39 -11.11
N GLU A 309 -15.24 6.77 -12.18
CA GLU A 309 -15.69 6.53 -13.57
C GLU A 309 -15.53 5.07 -14.03
N GLY A 310 -14.71 4.27 -13.32
CA GLY A 310 -14.44 2.86 -13.61
C GLY A 310 -15.02 1.86 -12.60
N ALA A 311 -15.97 2.30 -11.77
CA ALA A 311 -16.68 1.48 -10.78
C ALA A 311 -18.02 0.97 -11.32
#